data_AF-A0A7J7N8J6-F1
#
_entry.id   AF-A0A7J7N8J6-F1
#
_cell.length_a   1.000
_cell.length_b   1.000
_cell.length_c   1.000
_cell.angle_alpha   90.00
_cell.angle_beta   90.00
_cell.angle_gamma   90.00
#
_symmetry.space_group_name_H-M   'P 1'
#
loop_
_entity.id
_entity.type
_entity.pdbx_description
1 polymer ?
#
loop_
_entity_poly.entity_id
_entity_poly.type
_entity_poly.pdbx_seq_one_letter_code
_entity_poly.pdbx_strand_id
1 'polypeptide(L)'
;MNEERKRKRPKGVKKEDWIEFADRLSTLEEQAKCEKGKAARSKMHSLHTTGRLGASGKKAILKKGRPKGFVKRSEIFLACHTKEDGTYPKEMKERMERMNRAIQKDLMLMDKDLDNDAVAVEYGAHGNGHVRGYNGHLNKTNIRVPAPLRRVIERERVKQAMLNDVQESLEVEANERRQLEKRVAAFESRESPRGAYMHRPFENNVSTS
;
A
#
# COMPACT_ATOMS: atom_id res chain seq x y z
N MET A 1 2.30 -50.12 -12.62
CA MET A 1 1.89 -48.69 -12.71
C MET A 1 2.08 -48.10 -14.11
N ASN A 2 3.20 -48.37 -14.81
CA ASN A 2 3.47 -47.83 -16.15
C ASN A 2 2.48 -48.33 -17.23
N GLU A 3 2.23 -49.65 -17.28
CA GLU A 3 1.29 -50.28 -18.23
C GLU A 3 -0.14 -49.73 -18.15
N GLU A 4 -0.64 -49.44 -16.95
CA GLU A 4 -1.98 -48.89 -16.75
C GLU A 4 -2.08 -47.43 -17.23
N ARG A 5 -1.00 -46.65 -17.10
CA ARG A 5 -0.92 -45.26 -17.57
C ARG A 5 -0.84 -45.18 -19.10
N LYS A 6 -0.12 -46.11 -19.74
CA LYS A 6 -0.08 -46.24 -21.22
C LYS A 6 -1.46 -46.51 -21.82
N ARG A 7 -2.32 -47.28 -21.12
CA ARG A 7 -3.70 -47.57 -21.54
C ARG A 7 -4.64 -46.36 -21.40
N LYS A 8 -4.41 -45.46 -20.43
CA LYS A 8 -5.23 -44.27 -20.17
C LYS A 8 -4.79 -43.06 -21.02
N ARG A 9 -4.73 -43.23 -22.34
CA ARG A 9 -4.36 -42.15 -23.27
C ARG A 9 -5.48 -41.12 -23.43
N PRO A 10 -5.23 -39.81 -23.27
CA PRO A 10 -6.21 -38.77 -23.55
C PRO A 10 -6.61 -38.70 -25.04
N LYS A 11 -7.86 -38.30 -25.31
CA LYS A 11 -8.35 -38.10 -26.68
C LYS A 11 -7.61 -36.93 -27.33
N GLY A 12 -7.05 -37.13 -28.52
CA GLY A 12 -6.30 -36.11 -29.28
C GLY A 12 -4.77 -36.12 -29.08
N VAL A 13 -4.22 -37.04 -28.28
CA VAL A 13 -2.77 -37.24 -28.13
C VAL A 13 -2.30 -38.43 -28.97
N LYS A 14 -1.15 -38.29 -29.66
CA LYS A 14 -0.54 -39.39 -30.42
C LYS A 14 -0.16 -40.55 -29.49
N LYS A 15 -0.24 -41.78 -30.00
CA LYS A 15 -0.02 -42.98 -29.17
C LYS A 15 1.45 -43.06 -28.74
N GLU A 16 2.33 -42.72 -29.66
CA GLU A 16 3.78 -42.77 -29.54
C GLU A 16 4.25 -41.78 -28.46
N ASP A 17 3.86 -40.51 -28.59
CA ASP A 17 4.17 -39.44 -27.62
C ASP A 17 3.67 -39.77 -26.20
N TRP A 18 2.51 -40.42 -26.08
CA TRP A 18 1.95 -40.81 -24.79
C TRP A 18 2.72 -41.95 -24.13
N ILE A 19 3.15 -42.94 -24.92
CA ILE A 19 3.96 -44.06 -24.44
C ILE A 19 5.33 -43.54 -23.97
N GLU A 20 5.98 -42.69 -24.77
CA GLU A 20 7.26 -42.07 -24.42
C GLU A 20 7.14 -41.24 -23.12
N PHE A 21 6.07 -40.46 -22.98
CA PHE A 21 5.79 -39.72 -21.75
C PHE A 21 5.61 -40.65 -20.54
N ALA A 22 4.84 -41.73 -20.68
CA ALA A 22 4.61 -42.69 -19.60
C ALA A 22 5.88 -43.43 -19.19
N ASP A 23 6.73 -43.78 -20.16
CA ASP A 23 8.04 -44.39 -19.93
C ASP A 23 9.00 -43.44 -19.24
N ARG A 24 9.05 -42.17 -19.69
CA ARG A 24 9.85 -41.12 -19.03
C ARG A 24 9.45 -40.92 -17.58
N LEU A 25 8.15 -40.87 -17.27
CA LEU A 25 7.66 -40.76 -15.90
C LEU A 25 7.94 -41.99 -15.02
N SER A 26 8.28 -43.12 -15.62
CA SER A 26 8.60 -44.36 -14.90
C SER A 26 10.08 -44.45 -14.54
N THR A 27 10.92 -43.54 -15.03
CA THR A 27 12.32 -43.43 -14.62
C THR A 27 12.45 -42.95 -13.18
N LEU A 28 13.41 -43.52 -12.43
CA LEU A 28 13.67 -43.15 -11.04
C LEU A 28 14.05 -41.68 -10.88
N GLU A 29 14.75 -41.11 -11.86
CA GLU A 29 15.16 -39.70 -11.85
C GLU A 29 13.95 -38.76 -11.91
N GLU A 30 12.99 -39.03 -12.81
CA GLU A 30 11.78 -38.21 -12.93
C GLU A 30 10.85 -38.40 -11.73
N GLN A 31 10.78 -39.61 -11.15
CA GLN A 31 10.04 -39.83 -9.90
C GLN A 31 10.64 -39.02 -8.75
N ALA A 32 11.96 -39.02 -8.60
CA ALA A 32 12.65 -38.22 -7.58
C ALA A 32 12.43 -36.71 -7.80
N LYS A 33 12.46 -36.22 -9.04
CA LYS A 33 12.11 -34.82 -9.37
C LYS A 33 10.66 -34.51 -9.01
N CYS A 34 9.72 -35.41 -9.34
CA CYS A 34 8.31 -35.25 -9.01
C CYS A 34 8.07 -35.19 -7.51
N GLU A 35 8.72 -36.04 -6.72
CA GLU A 35 8.64 -36.06 -5.26
C GLU A 35 9.25 -34.80 -4.63
N LYS A 36 10.44 -34.38 -5.08
CA LYS A 36 11.03 -33.09 -4.68
C LYS A 36 10.06 -31.93 -4.97
N GLY A 37 9.42 -31.93 -6.13
CA GLY A 37 8.41 -30.94 -6.49
C GLY A 37 7.18 -30.99 -5.59
N LYS A 38 6.69 -32.18 -5.22
CA LYS A 38 5.58 -32.33 -4.27
C LYS A 38 5.95 -31.81 -2.87
N ALA A 39 7.14 -32.18 -2.37
CA ALA A 39 7.65 -31.73 -1.07
C ALA A 39 7.90 -30.22 -1.03
N ALA A 40 8.35 -29.62 -2.15
CA ALA A 40 8.49 -28.18 -2.26
C ALA A 40 7.12 -27.48 -2.24
N ARG A 41 6.13 -27.99 -2.99
CA ARG A 41 4.76 -27.44 -3.01
C ARG A 41 4.06 -27.56 -1.66
N SER A 42 4.26 -28.65 -0.92
CA SER A 42 3.67 -28.82 0.41
C SER A 42 4.26 -27.85 1.45
N LYS A 43 5.47 -27.33 1.21
CA LYS A 43 6.12 -26.32 2.06
C LYS A 43 5.82 -24.87 1.61
N MET A 44 4.99 -24.69 0.57
CA MET A 44 4.70 -23.36 0.04
C MET A 44 3.67 -22.65 0.91
N HIS A 45 4.11 -21.64 1.66
CA HIS A 45 3.26 -20.85 2.58
C HIS A 45 2.41 -19.76 1.90
N SER A 46 2.55 -19.58 0.58
CA SER A 46 1.83 -18.56 -0.20
C SER A 46 0.95 -19.22 -1.26
N LEU A 47 -0.22 -19.69 -0.83
CA LEU A 47 -1.17 -20.37 -1.70
C LEU A 47 -2.00 -19.35 -2.48
N HIS A 48 -1.81 -19.33 -3.80
CA HIS A 48 -2.67 -18.58 -4.71
C HIS A 48 -4.10 -19.15 -4.70
N THR A 49 -5.10 -18.29 -4.49
CA THR A 49 -6.53 -18.60 -4.58
C THR A 49 -7.08 -18.42 -5.99
N THR A 50 -6.20 -18.09 -6.93
CA THR A 50 -6.55 -17.54 -8.24
C THR A 50 -7.00 -18.61 -9.26
N GLY A 51 -6.87 -19.89 -8.90
CA GLY A 51 -7.25 -21.01 -9.75
C GLY A 51 -6.56 -20.95 -11.11
N ARG A 52 -7.34 -20.97 -12.19
CA ARG A 52 -6.84 -20.91 -13.58
C ARG A 52 -6.45 -19.49 -14.02
N LEU A 53 -6.98 -18.46 -13.37
CA LEU A 53 -6.62 -17.07 -13.63
C LEU A 53 -5.34 -16.74 -12.87
N GLY A 54 -4.18 -16.73 -13.52
CA GLY A 54 -2.94 -16.30 -12.86
C GLY A 54 -2.95 -14.82 -12.45
N ALA A 55 -1.85 -14.34 -11.85
CA ALA A 55 -1.70 -12.95 -11.43
C ALA A 55 -1.94 -11.92 -12.55
N SER A 56 -1.51 -12.23 -13.78
CA SER A 56 -1.76 -11.40 -14.97
C SER A 56 -3.26 -11.25 -15.26
N GLY A 57 -4.05 -12.31 -15.05
CA GLY A 57 -5.50 -12.29 -15.21
C GLY A 57 -6.18 -11.39 -14.17
N LYS A 58 -5.80 -11.52 -12.90
CA LYS A 58 -6.29 -10.62 -11.84
C LYS A 58 -5.90 -9.16 -12.10
N LYS A 59 -4.67 -8.90 -12.55
CA LYS A 59 -4.23 -7.55 -12.96
C LYS A 59 -5.11 -6.98 -14.08
N ALA A 60 -5.44 -7.77 -15.09
CA ALA A 60 -6.30 -7.33 -16.18
C ALA A 60 -7.73 -7.00 -15.69
N ILE A 61 -8.28 -7.79 -14.78
CA ILE A 61 -9.58 -7.53 -14.15
C ILE A 61 -9.54 -6.22 -13.35
N LEU A 62 -8.54 -6.05 -12.49
CA LEU A 62 -8.36 -4.81 -11.70
C LEU A 62 -8.21 -3.58 -12.58
N LYS A 63 -7.47 -3.69 -13.70
CA LYS A 63 -7.29 -2.59 -14.66
C LYS A 63 -8.57 -2.23 -15.40
N LYS A 64 -9.42 -3.21 -15.75
CA LYS A 64 -10.74 -2.94 -16.34
C LYS A 64 -11.63 -2.12 -15.41
N GLY A 65 -11.58 -2.39 -14.10
CA GLY A 65 -12.29 -1.60 -13.09
C GLY A 65 -11.70 -0.21 -12.82
N ARG A 66 -10.48 0.07 -13.30
CA ARG A 66 -9.77 1.35 -13.11
C ARG A 66 -9.06 1.80 -14.41
N PRO A 67 -9.79 2.32 -15.40
CA PRO A 67 -9.25 2.61 -16.73
C PRO A 67 -8.07 3.59 -16.75
N LYS A 68 -8.04 4.56 -15.82
CA LYS A 68 -6.95 5.55 -15.66
C LYS A 68 -6.07 5.32 -14.43
N GLY A 69 -6.35 4.27 -13.65
CA GLY A 69 -5.65 3.98 -12.39
C GLY A 69 -4.46 3.06 -12.59
N PHE A 70 -3.34 3.38 -11.94
CA PHE A 70 -2.26 2.41 -11.76
C PHE A 70 -2.73 1.35 -10.75
N VAL A 71 -2.71 0.07 -11.15
CA VAL A 71 -3.00 -1.04 -10.25
C VAL A 71 -1.72 -1.42 -9.53
N LYS A 72 -1.74 -1.36 -8.19
CA LYS A 72 -0.55 -1.61 -7.39
C LYS A 72 -0.20 -3.10 -7.35
N ARG A 73 1.08 -3.43 -7.17
CA ARG A 73 1.55 -4.82 -7.00
C ARG A 73 0.92 -5.44 -5.76
N SER A 74 0.90 -4.70 -4.66
CA SER A 74 0.30 -5.13 -3.41
C SER A 74 -1.20 -5.45 -3.55
N GLU A 75 -1.94 -4.65 -4.35
CA GLU A 75 -3.34 -4.93 -4.71
C GLU A 75 -3.49 -6.21 -5.55
N ILE A 76 -2.58 -6.45 -6.52
CA ILE A 76 -2.57 -7.69 -7.31
C ILE A 76 -2.27 -8.89 -6.41
N PHE A 77 -1.30 -8.76 -5.50
CA PHE A 77 -0.93 -9.81 -4.55
C PHE A 77 -2.12 -10.17 -3.66
N LEU A 78 -2.79 -9.16 -3.08
CA LEU A 78 -4.03 -9.34 -2.32
C LEU A 78 -5.07 -10.10 -3.16
N ALA A 79 -5.40 -9.60 -4.35
CA ALA A 79 -6.41 -10.21 -5.23
C ALA A 79 -6.07 -11.66 -5.67
N CYS A 80 -4.78 -12.03 -5.65
CA CYS A 80 -4.33 -13.39 -5.98
C CYS A 80 -4.44 -14.37 -4.82
N HIS A 81 -4.54 -13.87 -3.59
CA HIS A 81 -4.52 -14.64 -2.34
C HIS A 81 -5.79 -14.46 -1.50
N THR A 82 -6.73 -13.61 -1.94
CA THR A 82 -8.09 -13.54 -1.43
C THR A 82 -8.98 -14.54 -2.17
N LYS A 83 -9.76 -15.31 -1.43
CA LYS A 83 -10.78 -16.20 -2.00
C LYS A 83 -11.95 -15.40 -2.58
N GLU A 84 -12.84 -16.08 -3.30
CA GLU A 84 -14.04 -15.45 -3.87
C GLU A 84 -15.01 -14.92 -2.81
N ASP A 85 -15.04 -15.54 -1.62
CA ASP A 85 -15.81 -15.09 -0.45
C ASP A 85 -15.21 -13.86 0.26
N GLY A 86 -14.09 -13.32 -0.25
CA GLY A 86 -13.38 -12.19 0.35
C GLY A 86 -12.49 -12.56 1.54
N THR A 87 -12.42 -13.83 1.93
CA THR A 87 -11.58 -14.28 3.04
C THR A 87 -10.18 -14.70 2.59
N TYR A 88 -9.24 -14.72 3.54
CA TYR A 88 -7.88 -15.22 3.32
C TYR A 88 -7.75 -16.68 3.75
N PRO A 89 -6.86 -17.48 3.11
CA PRO A 89 -6.45 -18.78 3.64
C PRO A 89 -5.97 -18.65 5.11
N LYS A 90 -6.33 -19.62 5.97
CA LYS A 90 -6.06 -19.57 7.42
C LYS A 90 -4.57 -19.31 7.73
N GLU A 91 -3.69 -19.97 7.00
CA GLU A 91 -2.23 -19.87 7.15
C GLU A 91 -1.68 -18.48 6.77
N MET A 92 -2.38 -17.76 5.91
CA MET A 92 -1.94 -16.47 5.39
C MET A 92 -2.67 -15.29 6.03
N LYS A 93 -3.81 -15.54 6.71
CA LYS A 93 -4.77 -14.53 7.17
C LYS A 93 -4.10 -13.38 7.90
N GLU A 94 -3.29 -13.68 8.91
CA GLU A 94 -2.64 -12.65 9.74
C GLU A 94 -1.69 -11.76 8.91
N ARG A 95 -0.87 -12.38 8.06
CA ARG A 95 0.09 -11.68 7.18
C ARG A 95 -0.63 -10.82 6.13
N MET A 96 -1.70 -11.35 5.54
CA MET A 96 -2.52 -10.65 4.56
C MET A 96 -3.24 -9.45 5.18
N GLU A 97 -3.74 -9.60 6.41
CA GLU A 97 -4.37 -8.49 7.14
C GLU A 97 -3.37 -7.40 7.52
N ARG A 98 -2.15 -7.76 7.97
CA ARG A 98 -1.09 -6.78 8.22
C ARG A 98 -0.70 -6.02 6.95
N MET A 99 -0.51 -6.74 5.84
CA MET A 99 -0.23 -6.13 4.55
C MET A 99 -1.35 -5.18 4.13
N ASN A 100 -2.62 -5.61 4.22
CA ASN A 100 -3.76 -4.76 3.89
C ASN A 100 -3.80 -3.50 4.76
N ARG A 101 -3.57 -3.63 6.07
CA ARG A 101 -3.47 -2.47 6.98
C ARG A 101 -2.34 -1.52 6.59
N ALA A 102 -1.17 -2.04 6.22
CA ALA A 102 -0.03 -1.22 5.79
C ALA A 102 -0.35 -0.43 4.51
N ILE A 103 -0.99 -1.09 3.53
CA ILE A 103 -1.42 -0.45 2.27
C ILE A 103 -2.45 0.66 2.51
N GLN A 104 -3.36 0.45 3.46
CA GLN A 104 -4.38 1.45 3.81
C GLN A 104 -3.82 2.63 4.59
N LYS A 105 -2.83 2.40 5.48
CA LYS A 105 -2.20 3.46 6.29
C LYS A 105 -1.31 4.38 5.48
N ASP A 106 -0.62 3.85 4.48
CA ASP A 106 0.30 4.64 3.67
C ASP A 106 0.02 4.43 2.17
N LEU A 107 -0.72 5.38 1.59
CA LEU A 107 -0.97 5.41 0.15
C LEU A 107 0.30 5.66 -0.67
N MET A 108 1.37 6.17 -0.03
CA MET A 108 2.69 6.41 -0.60
C MET A 108 3.61 5.20 -0.49
N LEU A 109 3.17 4.05 0.04
CA LEU A 109 3.92 2.80 -0.08
C LEU A 109 4.11 2.51 -1.59
N MET A 110 5.30 2.87 -2.08
CA MET A 110 5.63 2.89 -3.49
C MET A 110 6.00 1.48 -3.91
N ASP A 111 5.24 0.85 -4.81
CA ASP A 111 5.63 -0.42 -5.45
C ASP A 111 6.98 -0.36 -6.21
N LYS A 112 7.54 0.86 -6.35
CA LYS A 112 8.82 1.15 -6.99
C LYS A 112 10.01 1.06 -6.04
N ASP A 113 9.79 0.88 -4.75
CA ASP A 113 10.86 0.73 -3.76
C ASP A 113 10.69 -0.60 -3.02
N LEU A 114 11.72 -1.43 -3.03
CA LEU A 114 11.65 -2.76 -2.42
C LEU A 114 11.63 -2.67 -0.89
N ASP A 115 12.27 -1.64 -0.32
CA ASP A 115 12.36 -1.44 1.13
C ASP A 115 11.04 -0.91 1.70
N ASN A 116 10.23 -0.29 0.84
CA ASN A 116 8.91 0.27 1.16
C ASN A 116 7.77 -0.48 0.43
N ASP A 117 7.98 -1.71 -0.05
CA ASP A 117 6.90 -2.51 -0.67
C ASP A 117 6.22 -3.40 0.38
N ALA A 118 4.89 -3.32 0.50
CA ALA A 118 4.14 -4.05 1.52
C ALA A 118 4.33 -5.57 1.43
N VAL A 119 4.48 -6.08 0.20
CA VAL A 119 4.68 -7.51 -0.04
C VAL A 119 6.11 -7.90 0.32
N ALA A 120 7.10 -7.08 -0.02
CA ALA A 120 8.50 -7.27 0.34
C ALA A 120 8.75 -7.20 1.85
N VAL A 121 8.07 -6.30 2.57
CA VAL A 121 8.15 -6.20 4.03
C VAL A 121 7.65 -7.48 4.70
N GLU A 122 6.52 -8.03 4.24
CA GLU A 122 5.90 -9.21 4.88
C GLU A 122 6.45 -10.57 4.40
N TYR A 123 6.89 -10.68 3.15
CA TYR A 123 7.40 -11.94 2.58
C TYR A 123 8.92 -11.96 2.39
N GLY A 124 9.57 -10.81 2.53
CA GLY A 124 11.00 -10.63 2.33
C GLY A 124 11.39 -10.44 0.87
N ALA A 125 12.59 -9.89 0.69
CA ALA A 125 13.27 -9.82 -0.60
C ALA A 125 14.10 -11.09 -0.88
N HIS A 126 14.20 -11.48 -2.14
CA HIS A 126 15.25 -12.35 -2.65
C HIS A 126 16.55 -11.57 -2.82
N GLY A 127 17.69 -12.25 -2.72
CA GLY A 127 19.02 -11.65 -2.95
C GLY A 127 19.14 -10.95 -4.32
N ASN A 128 18.43 -11.45 -5.32
CA ASN A 128 18.40 -10.88 -6.67
C ASN A 128 17.46 -9.66 -6.81
N GLY A 129 16.87 -9.17 -5.71
CA GLY A 129 15.98 -8.02 -5.73
C GLY A 129 14.57 -8.29 -6.22
N HIS A 130 14.09 -9.53 -6.05
CA HIS A 130 12.70 -9.90 -6.29
C HIS A 130 11.94 -9.95 -4.95
N VAL A 131 10.63 -9.73 -4.97
CA VAL A 131 9.78 -10.03 -3.83
C VAL A 131 9.57 -11.55 -3.73
N ARG A 132 9.81 -12.15 -2.57
CA ARG A 132 9.55 -13.58 -2.36
C ARG A 132 8.05 -13.87 -2.51
N GLY A 133 7.73 -14.98 -3.16
CA GLY A 133 6.34 -15.43 -3.32
C GLY A 133 5.51 -14.64 -4.35
N TYR A 134 6.11 -13.68 -5.07
CA TYR A 134 5.44 -12.96 -6.16
C TYR A 134 6.06 -13.29 -7.52
N ASN A 135 5.31 -14.00 -8.36
CA ASN A 135 5.69 -14.34 -9.74
C ASN A 135 5.48 -13.17 -10.74
N GLY A 136 5.59 -11.93 -10.27
CA GLY A 136 5.56 -10.74 -11.14
C GLY A 136 6.96 -10.17 -11.32
N HIS A 137 7.42 -10.21 -12.57
CA HIS A 137 8.75 -9.84 -13.07
C HIS A 137 9.15 -8.38 -12.78
N LEU A 138 9.53 -8.06 -11.54
CA LEU A 138 10.23 -6.83 -11.19
C LEU A 138 11.48 -7.18 -10.38
N ASN A 139 12.62 -7.08 -11.06
CA ASN A 139 13.98 -7.20 -10.53
C ASN A 139 14.45 -5.84 -9.97
N LYS A 140 15.45 -5.86 -9.08
CA LYS A 140 16.17 -4.64 -8.61
C LYS A 140 16.62 -3.74 -9.77
N THR A 141 16.83 -4.32 -10.95
CA THR A 141 17.19 -3.62 -12.20
C THR A 141 16.03 -2.82 -12.82
N ASN A 142 14.77 -3.26 -12.75
CA ASN A 142 13.60 -2.46 -13.16
C ASN A 142 13.27 -1.34 -12.17
N ILE A 143 13.76 -1.45 -10.93
CA ILE A 143 13.64 -0.46 -9.85
C ILE A 143 14.81 0.55 -9.87
N ARG A 144 15.84 0.33 -10.71
CA ARG A 144 16.95 1.29 -10.81
C ARG A 144 16.48 2.52 -11.55
N VAL A 145 15.82 3.43 -10.83
CA VAL A 145 15.70 4.82 -11.23
C VAL A 145 17.12 5.27 -11.60
N PRO A 146 17.37 5.73 -12.85
CA PRO A 146 18.68 6.19 -13.26
C PRO A 146 19.22 7.18 -12.23
N ALA A 147 20.52 7.15 -11.94
CA ALA A 147 21.15 8.04 -10.95
C ALA A 147 20.72 9.52 -11.06
N PRO A 148 20.49 10.09 -12.27
CA PRO A 148 19.95 11.44 -12.42
C PRO A 148 18.56 11.61 -11.80
N LEU A 149 17.63 10.68 -12.03
CA LEU A 149 16.27 10.75 -11.49
C LEU A 149 16.24 10.49 -9.98
N ARG A 150 17.16 9.70 -9.42
CA ARG A 150 17.32 9.58 -7.95
C ARG A 150 17.57 10.94 -7.31
N ARG A 151 18.50 11.71 -7.87
CA ARG A 151 18.82 13.06 -7.40
C ARG A 151 17.61 14.00 -7.52
N VAL A 152 16.80 13.84 -8.57
CA VAL A 152 15.55 14.61 -8.73
C VAL A 152 14.55 14.26 -7.63
N ILE A 153 14.31 12.98 -7.38
CA ILE A 153 13.38 12.52 -6.33
C ILE A 153 13.85 12.99 -4.95
N GLU A 154 15.15 12.92 -4.68
CA GLU A 154 15.73 13.37 -3.41
C GLU A 154 15.58 14.87 -3.22
N ARG A 155 15.81 15.67 -4.28
CA ARG A 155 15.53 17.11 -4.26
C ARG A 155 14.05 17.41 -4.00
N GLU A 156 13.14 16.69 -4.64
CA GLU A 156 11.70 16.90 -4.41
C GLU A 156 11.29 16.53 -2.98
N ARG A 157 11.89 15.49 -2.38
CA ARG A 157 11.67 15.16 -0.95
C ARG A 157 12.16 16.27 -0.02
N VAL A 158 13.36 16.82 -0.27
CA VAL A 158 13.90 17.93 0.52
C VAL A 158 13.01 19.17 0.39
N LYS A 159 12.58 19.50 -0.84
CA LYS A 159 11.64 20.62 -1.06
C LYS A 159 10.34 20.42 -0.31
N GLN A 160 9.76 19.21 -0.35
CA GLN A 160 8.51 18.94 0.33
C GLN A 160 8.65 19.05 1.85
N ALA A 161 9.77 18.59 2.42
CA ALA A 161 10.06 18.76 3.85
C ALA A 161 10.16 20.25 4.22
N MET A 162 10.89 21.05 3.43
CA MET A 162 10.97 22.50 3.63
C MET A 162 9.62 23.20 3.53
N LEU A 163 8.77 22.79 2.57
CA LEU A 163 7.42 23.35 2.44
C LEU A 163 6.56 23.02 3.67
N ASN A 164 6.68 21.81 4.21
CA ASN A 164 5.96 21.43 5.41
C ASN A 164 6.42 22.25 6.64
N ASP A 165 7.73 22.45 6.82
CA ASP A 165 8.28 23.27 7.92
C ASP A 165 7.80 24.74 7.83
N VAL A 166 7.79 25.31 6.62
CA VAL A 166 7.27 26.66 6.39
C VAL A 166 5.78 26.74 6.68
N GLN A 167 5.02 25.72 6.30
CA GLN A 167 3.59 25.66 6.56
C GLN A 167 3.29 25.58 8.06
N GLU A 168 4.05 24.76 8.80
CA GLU A 168 3.96 24.68 10.26
C GLU A 168 4.30 26.02 10.92
N SER A 169 5.36 26.69 10.47
CA SER A 169 5.76 28.02 10.98
C SER A 169 4.68 29.08 10.73
N LEU A 170 4.07 29.09 9.54
CA LEU A 170 2.97 29.98 9.20
C LEU A 170 1.73 29.71 10.04
N GLU A 171 1.42 28.45 10.34
CA GLU A 171 0.30 28.09 11.21
C GLU A 171 0.52 28.58 12.65
N VAL A 172 1.75 28.50 13.17
CA VAL A 172 2.12 29.06 14.47
C VAL A 172 1.95 30.58 14.49
N GLU A 173 2.51 31.29 13.51
CA GLU A 173 2.43 32.76 13.43
C GLU A 173 0.97 33.24 13.27
N ALA A 174 0.18 32.57 12.44
CA ALA A 174 -1.24 32.86 12.27
C ALA A 174 -2.02 32.69 13.58
N ASN A 175 -1.67 31.68 14.38
CA ASN A 175 -2.29 31.45 15.68
C ASN A 175 -1.90 32.53 16.69
N GLU A 176 -0.62 32.92 16.74
CA GLU A 176 -0.14 34.02 17.60
C GLU A 176 -0.81 35.35 17.25
N ARG A 177 -0.92 35.68 15.95
CA ARG A 177 -1.61 36.89 15.48
C ARG A 177 -3.08 36.90 15.90
N ARG A 178 -3.77 35.76 15.78
CA ARG A 178 -5.15 35.61 16.25
C ARG A 178 -5.29 35.80 17.76
N GLN A 179 -4.30 35.37 18.55
CA GLN A 179 -4.30 35.60 20.01
C GLN A 179 -4.06 37.08 20.35
N LEU A 180 -3.15 37.75 19.63
CA LEU A 180 -2.90 39.18 19.80
C LEU A 180 -4.12 40.02 19.43
N GLU A 181 -4.78 39.74 18.31
CA GLU A 181 -6.02 40.42 17.91
C GLU A 181 -7.11 40.31 18.98
N LYS A 182 -7.28 39.12 19.58
CA LYS A 182 -8.20 38.93 20.71
C LYS A 182 -7.82 39.76 21.93
N ARG A 183 -6.52 39.87 22.24
CA ARG A 183 -6.03 40.67 23.37
C ARG A 183 -6.21 42.17 23.13
N VAL A 184 -5.97 42.64 21.91
CA VAL A 184 -6.20 44.04 21.50
C VAL A 184 -7.69 44.37 21.58
N ALA A 185 -8.57 43.54 21.02
CA ALA A 185 -10.02 43.72 21.13
C ALA A 185 -10.51 43.71 22.60
N ALA A 186 -9.92 42.86 23.44
CA ALA A 186 -10.20 42.82 24.88
C ALA A 186 -9.70 44.07 25.63
N PHE A 187 -8.66 44.73 25.12
CA PHE A 187 -8.12 45.97 25.66
C PHE A 187 -8.95 47.19 25.21
N GLU A 188 -9.29 47.27 23.92
CA GLU A 188 -10.16 48.32 23.36
C GLU A 188 -11.56 48.31 23.98
N SER A 189 -12.11 47.13 24.28
CA SER A 189 -13.38 47.02 25.02
C SER A 189 -13.29 47.41 26.50
N ARG A 190 -12.08 47.43 27.09
CA ARG A 190 -11.82 47.98 28.44
C ARG A 190 -11.57 49.49 28.43
N GLU A 191 -11.02 50.02 27.33
CA GLU A 191 -10.81 51.46 27.10
C GLU A 191 -12.01 52.17 26.45
N SER A 192 -13.24 51.72 26.72
CA SER A 192 -14.42 52.58 26.64
C SER A 192 -14.79 53.17 28.02
N PRO A 193 -14.10 54.22 28.51
CA PRO A 193 -14.54 54.95 29.69
C PRO A 193 -15.32 56.22 29.30
N ARG A 194 -16.47 56.38 29.98
CA ARG A 194 -16.94 57.67 30.52
C ARG A 194 -17.44 58.72 29.52
N GLY A 195 -18.49 58.37 28.79
CA GLY A 195 -19.37 59.34 28.10
C GLY A 195 -20.67 59.65 28.87
N ALA A 196 -20.64 59.77 30.20
CA ALA A 196 -21.82 60.15 30.98
C ALA A 196 -21.42 61.06 32.15
N TYR A 197 -20.84 62.23 31.84
CA TYR A 197 -20.92 63.36 32.76
C TYR A 197 -22.36 63.87 32.72
N MET A 198 -23.21 63.31 33.59
CA MET A 198 -24.50 63.89 33.93
C MET A 198 -24.23 65.29 34.52
N HIS A 199 -24.55 66.33 33.75
CA HIS A 199 -24.73 67.67 34.29
C HIS A 199 -25.82 67.61 35.36
N ARG A 200 -25.45 67.67 36.64
CA ARG A 200 -26.41 67.97 37.70
C ARG A 200 -26.67 69.48 37.69
N PRO A 201 -27.93 69.94 37.60
CA PRO A 201 -28.24 71.34 37.86
C PRO A 201 -27.96 71.63 39.33
N PHE A 202 -27.30 72.77 39.57
CA PHE A 202 -27.02 73.29 40.90
C PHE A 202 -28.32 73.92 41.42
N GLU A 203 -29.02 73.24 42.34
CA GLU A 203 -30.17 73.82 43.03
C GLU A 203 -29.67 74.81 44.09
N ASN A 204 -29.89 76.10 43.83
CA ASN A 204 -29.68 77.17 44.80
C ASN A 204 -30.80 77.11 45.85
N ASN A 205 -30.52 76.56 47.03
CA ASN A 205 -31.34 76.78 48.21
C ASN A 205 -31.06 78.20 48.74
N VAL A 206 -31.91 79.15 48.33
CA VAL A 206 -32.06 80.42 49.04
C VAL A 206 -33.13 80.20 50.11
N SER A 207 -32.69 80.05 51.35
CA SER A 207 -33.56 80.16 52.53
C SER A 207 -33.82 81.65 52.77
N THR A 208 -35.03 82.12 52.46
CA THR A 208 -35.57 83.36 53.05
C THR A 208 -36.60 82.97 54.09
N SER A 209 -36.45 83.61 55.26
CA SER A 209 -37.29 83.56 56.45
C SER A 209 -38.74 83.92 56.20
#